data_AF-A0A090ZXS8-F1
#
_entry.id   AF-A0A090ZXS8-F1
#
_cell.length_a   1.000
_cell.length_b   1.000
_cell.length_c   1.000
_cell.angle_alpha   90.00
_cell.angle_beta   90.00
_cell.angle_gamma   90.00
#
_symmetry.space_group_name_H-M   'P 1'
#
loop_
_entity.id
_entity.type
_entity.pdbx_description
1 polymer ?
#
loop_
_entity_poly.entity_id
_entity_poly.type
_entity_poly.pdbx_seq_one_letter_code
_entity_poly.pdbx_strand_id
1 'polypeptide(L)'
;MFNNIQNNDFANIVKGRRSVRKYDENVKISKEEMSEMIAEASLAPSSANMQPWRVVVVDTPEGKEKLRPLVRFNTLQNDTSSAMVLIFGDTQSYFYAEEIYNTAVEQGKMPAEAFGLDEERYVPVMIISIGKAKEEGHESVRLGSDKITFGK
;
A
#
# COMPACT_ATOMS: atom_id res chain seq x y z
N MET A 1 5.10 -6.12 -16.20
CA MET A 1 5.15 -5.25 -15.00
C MET A 1 5.65 -3.90 -15.46
N PHE A 2 5.06 -2.81 -14.98
CA PHE A 2 5.32 -1.44 -15.45
C PHE A 2 4.84 -1.15 -16.89
N ASN A 3 3.68 -1.70 -17.25
CA ASN A 3 3.14 -1.55 -18.60
C ASN A 3 2.47 -0.16 -18.83
N ASN A 4 2.07 0.53 -17.75
CA ASN A 4 1.22 1.73 -17.79
C ASN A 4 1.79 2.93 -17.00
N ILE A 5 3.11 3.16 -17.07
CA ILE A 5 3.75 4.26 -16.33
C ILE A 5 3.52 5.60 -17.04
N GLN A 6 2.67 6.44 -16.44
CA GLN A 6 2.37 7.80 -16.94
C GLN A 6 3.51 8.81 -16.70
N ASN A 7 4.25 8.66 -15.60
CA ASN A 7 5.40 9.48 -15.26
C ASN A 7 6.52 8.57 -14.75
N ASN A 8 7.67 8.56 -15.45
CA ASN A 8 8.84 7.74 -15.11
C ASN A 8 10.06 8.59 -14.69
N ASP A 9 9.87 9.88 -14.39
CA ASP A 9 10.93 10.71 -13.83
C ASP A 9 10.95 10.57 -12.30
N PHE A 10 11.87 9.75 -11.82
CA PHE A 10 12.02 9.47 -10.39
C PHE A 10 12.24 10.74 -9.54
N ALA A 11 13.08 11.67 -10.01
CA ALA A 11 13.39 12.87 -9.25
C ALA A 11 12.17 13.79 -9.18
N ASN A 12 11.43 13.90 -10.28
CA ASN A 12 10.16 14.62 -10.34
C ASN A 12 9.13 14.01 -9.37
N ILE A 13 8.96 12.69 -9.38
CA ILE A 13 8.01 11.98 -8.50
C ILE A 13 8.35 12.22 -7.03
N VAL A 14 9.60 11.96 -6.62
CA VAL A 14 10.00 12.01 -5.21
C VAL A 14 9.97 13.43 -4.66
N LYS A 15 10.46 14.42 -5.43
CA LYS A 15 10.50 15.83 -5.00
C LYS A 15 9.13 16.51 -5.14
N GLY A 16 8.34 16.11 -6.13
CA GLY A 16 7.03 16.68 -6.42
C GLY A 16 5.90 16.13 -5.56
N ARG A 17 6.05 14.94 -4.96
CA ARG A 17 5.01 14.33 -4.13
C ARG A 17 4.57 15.26 -3.00
N ARG A 18 3.24 15.42 -2.85
CA ARG A 18 2.59 16.10 -1.73
C ARG A 18 1.44 15.24 -1.21
N SER A 19 0.98 15.53 0.01
CA SER A 19 -0.24 14.91 0.54
C SER A 19 -1.45 15.66 -0.01
N VAL A 20 -2.07 15.08 -1.03
CA VAL A 20 -3.39 15.51 -1.54
C VAL A 20 -4.47 14.96 -0.61
N ARG A 21 -5.51 15.75 -0.35
CA ARG A 21 -6.61 15.34 0.55
C ARG A 21 -8.01 15.48 -0.04
N LYS A 22 -8.12 16.14 -1.19
CA LYS A 22 -9.37 16.32 -1.92
C LYS A 22 -9.15 15.90 -3.36
N TYR A 23 -10.01 15.01 -3.82
CA TYR A 23 -9.86 14.34 -5.11
C TYR A 23 -11.05 14.65 -6.02
N ASP A 24 -10.89 14.39 -7.31
CA ASP A 24 -11.99 14.44 -8.27
C ASP A 24 -12.81 13.17 -8.19
N GLU A 25 -14.03 13.30 -7.66
CA GLU A 25 -14.96 12.20 -7.42
C GLU A 25 -15.40 11.48 -8.70
N ASN A 26 -15.32 12.16 -9.85
CA ASN A 26 -15.69 11.59 -11.14
C ASN A 26 -14.61 10.66 -11.71
N VAL A 27 -13.37 10.76 -11.20
CA VAL A 27 -12.27 9.89 -11.63
C VAL A 27 -12.25 8.63 -10.77
N LYS A 28 -12.46 7.48 -11.41
CA LYS A 28 -12.33 6.16 -10.80
C LYS A 28 -11.09 5.45 -11.34
N ILE A 29 -10.57 4.54 -10.53
CA ILE A 29 -9.45 3.66 -10.88
C ILE A 29 -10.04 2.28 -11.11
N SER A 30 -9.70 1.62 -12.21
CA SER A 30 -10.20 0.27 -12.47
C SER A 30 -9.60 -0.73 -11.49
N LYS A 31 -10.26 -1.88 -11.31
CA LYS A 31 -9.75 -2.94 -10.46
C LYS A 31 -8.42 -3.49 -10.99
N GLU A 32 -8.27 -3.55 -12.30
CA GLU A 32 -7.08 -4.00 -13.00
C GLU A 32 -5.91 -3.06 -12.73
N GLU A 33 -6.11 -1.75 -12.92
CA GLU A 33 -5.08 -0.73 -12.65
C GLU A 33 -4.70 -0.71 -11.17
N MET A 34 -5.68 -0.83 -10.25
CA MET A 34 -5.40 -0.92 -8.82
C MET A 34 -4.58 -2.16 -8.47
N SER A 35 -4.90 -3.31 -9.09
CA SER A 35 -4.16 -4.56 -8.88
C SER A 35 -2.74 -4.47 -9.43
N GLU A 36 -2.53 -3.83 -10.59
CA GLU A 36 -1.21 -3.56 -11.15
C GLU A 36 -0.38 -2.67 -10.20
N MET A 37 -0.95 -1.56 -9.70
CA MET A 37 -0.27 -0.69 -8.74
C MET A 37 0.16 -1.43 -7.46
N ILE A 38 -0.72 -2.29 -6.91
CA ILE A 38 -0.42 -3.08 -5.72
C ILE A 38 0.68 -4.12 -6.01
N ALA A 39 0.63 -4.78 -7.18
CA ALA A 39 1.65 -5.76 -7.60
C ALA A 39 3.02 -5.11 -7.86
N GLU A 40 3.04 -3.88 -8.35
CA GLU A 40 4.29 -3.12 -8.51
C GLU A 40 4.85 -2.68 -7.15
N ALA A 41 3.98 -2.25 -6.22
CA ALA A 41 4.37 -1.88 -4.86
C ALA A 41 4.86 -3.10 -4.04
N SER A 42 4.30 -4.29 -4.29
CA SER A 42 4.68 -5.53 -3.58
C SER A 42 6.08 -6.05 -3.94
N LEU A 43 6.75 -5.46 -4.94
CA LEU A 43 8.16 -5.68 -5.23
C LEU A 43 9.10 -5.16 -4.13
N ALA A 44 8.57 -4.40 -3.16
CA ALA A 44 9.33 -3.98 -1.99
C ALA A 44 9.95 -5.20 -1.26
N PRO A 45 11.18 -5.10 -0.74
CA PRO A 45 11.78 -6.19 0.02
C PRO A 45 11.12 -6.33 1.40
N SER A 46 11.13 -7.56 1.94
CA SER A 46 10.70 -7.85 3.31
C SER A 46 11.63 -8.87 3.97
N SER A 47 11.67 -8.86 5.30
CA SER A 47 12.44 -9.85 6.09
C SER A 47 12.05 -11.27 5.68
N ALA A 48 13.06 -12.11 5.38
CA ALA A 48 12.89 -13.48 4.87
C ALA A 48 11.92 -13.60 3.68
N ASN A 49 11.66 -12.51 2.95
CA ASN A 49 10.65 -12.42 1.90
C ASN A 49 9.22 -12.79 2.36
N MET A 50 8.90 -12.63 3.64
CA MET A 50 7.62 -13.00 4.24
C MET A 50 6.42 -12.18 3.75
N GLN A 51 6.67 -11.03 3.13
CA GLN A 51 5.65 -10.15 2.56
C GLN A 51 4.47 -9.91 3.53
N PRO A 52 4.74 -9.38 4.74
CA PRO A 52 3.77 -9.31 5.83
C PRO A 52 2.75 -8.18 5.64
N TRP A 53 2.39 -7.85 4.40
CA TRP A 53 1.41 -6.83 4.06
C TRP A 53 0.13 -7.46 3.51
N ARG A 54 -1.01 -7.09 4.09
CA ARG A 54 -2.33 -7.38 3.52
C ARG A 54 -3.01 -6.09 3.15
N VAL A 55 -3.59 -6.06 1.96
CA VAL A 55 -4.17 -4.85 1.39
C VAL A 55 -5.67 -5.04 1.25
N VAL A 56 -6.44 -4.09 1.79
CA VAL A 56 -7.88 -4.00 1.56
C VAL A 56 -8.14 -2.73 0.77
N VAL A 57 -8.73 -2.87 -0.41
CA VAL A 57 -9.16 -1.75 -1.26
C VAL A 57 -10.63 -1.46 -0.97
N VAL A 58 -10.93 -0.21 -0.63
CA VAL A 58 -12.27 0.29 -0.37
C VAL A 58 -12.59 1.38 -1.40
N ASP A 59 -13.30 0.99 -2.46
CA ASP A 59 -13.64 1.83 -3.62
C ASP A 59 -15.15 1.93 -3.88
N THR A 60 -15.99 1.19 -3.15
CA THR A 60 -17.46 1.26 -3.25
C THR A 60 -18.05 2.26 -2.25
N PRO A 61 -19.23 2.86 -2.54
CA PRO A 61 -19.95 3.72 -1.60
C PRO A 61 -20.23 3.03 -0.26
N GLU A 62 -20.68 1.77 -0.30
CA GLU A 62 -21.01 0.99 0.89
C GLU A 62 -19.77 0.70 1.74
N GLY A 63 -18.63 0.42 1.08
CA GLY A 63 -17.35 0.21 1.74
C GLY A 63 -16.86 1.50 2.41
N LYS A 64 -16.96 2.63 1.71
CA LYS A 64 -16.58 3.95 2.23
C LYS A 64 -17.44 4.38 3.40
N GLU A 65 -18.73 4.04 3.41
CA GLU A 65 -19.62 4.33 4.55
C GLU A 65 -19.24 3.49 5.78
N LYS A 66 -18.94 2.20 5.59
CA LYS A 66 -18.43 1.34 6.68
C LYS A 66 -17.09 1.85 7.24
N LEU A 67 -16.23 2.39 6.37
CA LEU A 67 -14.91 2.91 6.74
C LEU A 67 -14.99 4.30 7.40
N ARG A 68 -15.98 5.11 7.04
CA ARG A 68 -16.17 6.50 7.49
C ARG A 68 -16.02 6.73 9.01
N PRO A 69 -16.64 5.93 9.91
CA PRO A 69 -16.46 6.15 11.35
C PRO A 69 -15.04 5.86 11.85
N LEU A 70 -14.24 5.09 11.11
CA LEU A 70 -12.89 4.67 11.51
C LEU A 70 -11.80 5.67 11.09
N VAL A 71 -12.04 6.48 10.05
CA VAL A 71 -11.04 7.40 9.48
C VAL A 71 -10.91 8.72 10.25
N ARG A 72 -11.73 8.95 11.28
CA ARG A 72 -11.73 10.12 12.17
C ARG A 72 -11.76 11.44 11.38
N PHE A 73 -10.64 12.16 11.34
CA PHE A 73 -10.52 13.47 10.68
C PHE A 73 -10.29 13.37 9.16
N ASN A 74 -10.11 12.17 8.61
CA ASN A 74 -9.82 11.95 7.20
C ASN A 74 -11.08 11.66 6.36
N THR A 75 -12.24 12.19 6.78
CA THR A 75 -13.51 12.02 6.07
C THR A 75 -13.47 12.60 4.67
N LEU A 76 -12.84 13.76 4.47
CA LEU A 76 -12.70 14.36 3.13
C LEU A 76 -11.96 13.46 2.15
N GLN A 77 -10.86 12.84 2.59
CA GLN A 77 -10.10 11.88 1.78
C GLN A 77 -10.94 10.63 1.49
N ASN A 78 -11.61 10.09 2.51
CA ASN A 78 -12.50 8.94 2.37
C ASN A 78 -13.59 9.20 1.34
N ASP A 79 -14.21 10.37 1.40
CA ASP A 79 -15.37 10.70 0.57
C ASP A 79 -14.95 10.92 -0.87
N THR A 80 -13.89 11.73 -1.07
CA THR A 80 -13.56 12.22 -2.40
C THR A 80 -12.64 11.30 -3.22
N SER A 81 -11.85 10.43 -2.57
CA SER A 81 -10.86 9.59 -3.27
C SER A 81 -11.49 8.61 -4.26
N SER A 82 -10.69 8.08 -5.19
CA SER A 82 -11.14 6.96 -6.02
C SER A 82 -11.21 5.68 -5.17
N ALA A 83 -10.22 5.47 -4.29
CA ALA A 83 -10.20 4.36 -3.33
C ALA A 83 -9.44 4.73 -2.05
N MET A 84 -9.79 4.04 -0.96
CA MET A 84 -9.01 3.96 0.27
C MET A 84 -8.31 2.60 0.32
N VAL A 85 -6.99 2.59 0.40
CA VAL A 85 -6.16 1.38 0.45
C VAL A 85 -5.63 1.20 1.87
N LEU A 86 -6.19 0.25 2.61
CA LEU A 86 -5.75 -0.08 3.96
C LEU A 86 -4.67 -1.15 3.89
N ILE A 87 -3.57 -0.93 4.59
CA ILE A 87 -2.43 -1.84 4.70
C ILE A 87 -2.35 -2.34 6.14
N PHE A 88 -2.45 -3.65 6.29
CA PHE A 88 -2.34 -4.37 7.54
C PHE A 88 -1.00 -5.10 7.58
N GLY A 89 -0.38 -5.11 8.76
CA GLY A 89 0.72 -6.00 9.09
C GLY A 89 0.16 -7.37 9.43
N ASP A 90 0.58 -8.38 8.68
CA ASP A 90 0.32 -9.78 8.98
C ASP A 90 1.36 -10.24 10.02
N THR A 91 0.96 -10.28 11.29
CA THR A 91 1.85 -10.68 12.41
C THR A 91 2.13 -12.17 12.41
N GLN A 92 1.46 -12.94 11.56
CA GLN A 92 1.73 -14.36 11.38
C GLN A 92 2.08 -14.70 9.94
N SER A 93 2.69 -13.77 9.19
CA SER A 93 3.03 -13.91 7.76
C SER A 93 3.75 -15.21 7.41
N TYR A 94 4.43 -15.81 8.38
CA TYR A 94 5.09 -17.10 8.28
C TYR A 94 4.17 -18.29 7.90
N PHE A 95 2.84 -18.23 8.04
CA PHE A 95 2.01 -19.33 7.48
C PHE A 95 1.97 -19.35 5.95
N TYR A 96 2.32 -18.25 5.28
CA TYR A 96 2.45 -18.24 3.81
C TYR A 96 3.84 -18.67 3.36
N ALA A 97 4.76 -18.91 4.29
CA ALA A 97 6.11 -19.19 3.88
C ALA A 97 6.22 -20.52 3.13
N GLU A 98 5.27 -21.46 3.29
CA GLU A 98 5.18 -22.64 2.43
C GLU A 98 4.89 -22.26 0.99
N GLU A 99 3.81 -21.53 0.79
CA GLU A 99 3.38 -21.10 -0.53
C GLU A 99 4.46 -20.23 -1.19
N ILE A 100 5.06 -19.31 -0.43
CA ILE A 100 6.12 -18.42 -0.92
C ILE A 100 7.37 -19.22 -1.29
N TYR A 101 7.83 -20.13 -0.42
CA TYR A 101 9.04 -20.90 -0.68
C TYR A 101 8.82 -21.96 -1.74
N ASN A 102 7.66 -22.62 -1.79
CA ASN A 102 7.29 -23.54 -2.88
C ASN A 102 7.21 -22.80 -4.22
N THR A 103 6.57 -21.63 -4.27
CA THR A 103 6.56 -20.79 -5.47
C THR A 103 7.99 -20.38 -5.87
N ALA A 104 8.83 -20.06 -4.90
CA ALA A 104 10.24 -19.77 -5.15
C ALA A 104 10.96 -21.01 -5.72
N VAL A 105 10.72 -22.22 -5.19
CA VAL A 105 11.27 -23.49 -5.71
C VAL A 105 10.82 -23.75 -7.15
N GLU A 106 9.52 -23.64 -7.43
CA GLU A 106 8.95 -23.80 -8.76
C GLU A 106 9.57 -22.83 -9.77
N GLN A 107 9.87 -21.61 -9.32
CA GLN A 107 10.57 -20.59 -10.10
C GLN A 107 12.10 -20.75 -10.12
N GLY A 108 12.64 -21.81 -9.52
CA GLY A 108 14.08 -22.11 -9.47
C GLY A 108 14.89 -21.21 -8.51
N LYS A 109 14.23 -20.58 -7.54
CA LYS A 109 14.77 -19.57 -6.62
C LYS A 109 15.05 -20.11 -5.19
N MET A 110 14.61 -21.32 -4.82
CA MET A 110 14.81 -21.88 -3.46
C MET A 110 14.69 -23.44 -3.40
N PRO A 111 15.19 -24.15 -2.37
CA PRO A 111 14.92 -25.58 -2.09
C PRO A 111 13.76 -25.78 -1.07
N ALA A 112 12.97 -26.87 -1.21
CA ALA A 112 11.66 -27.07 -0.56
C ALA A 112 11.72 -27.86 0.75
N GLU A 113 11.29 -27.30 1.89
CA GLU A 113 10.83 -28.09 3.06
C GLU A 113 10.07 -27.25 4.13
N ALA A 114 8.80 -27.68 4.36
CA ALA A 114 7.93 -27.72 5.56
C ALA A 114 7.32 -26.47 6.26
N PHE A 115 5.97 -26.47 6.39
CA PHE A 115 5.14 -25.58 7.21
C PHE A 115 3.85 -26.24 7.74
N GLY A 116 3.16 -25.52 8.65
CA GLY A 116 1.72 -25.55 8.96
C GLY A 116 1.36 -24.35 9.87
N LEU A 117 0.07 -23.93 10.00
CA LEU A 117 -0.59 -23.15 11.12
C LEU A 117 -1.97 -22.45 10.81
N ASP A 118 -2.42 -21.46 11.64
CA ASP A 118 -3.73 -21.17 12.32
C ASP A 118 -4.26 -19.68 12.16
N GLU A 119 -5.22 -19.16 12.96
CA GLU A 119 -6.17 -18.06 12.58
C GLU A 119 -6.16 -16.67 13.33
N GLU A 120 -5.30 -16.35 14.32
CA GLU A 120 -5.34 -15.05 15.09
C GLU A 120 -4.51 -13.86 14.51
N ARG A 121 -4.55 -13.63 13.19
CA ARG A 121 -3.35 -13.23 12.42
C ARG A 121 -3.04 -11.75 12.09
N TYR A 122 -3.99 -10.81 12.16
CA TYR A 122 -3.83 -9.52 11.44
C TYR A 122 -3.92 -8.25 12.31
N VAL A 123 -3.02 -7.28 12.07
CA VAL A 123 -2.94 -5.97 12.77
C VAL A 123 -2.93 -4.79 11.78
N PRO A 124 -3.73 -3.72 11.96
CA PRO A 124 -3.71 -2.55 11.08
C PRO A 124 -2.40 -1.73 11.21
N VAL A 125 -1.81 -1.29 10.08
CA VAL A 125 -0.54 -0.53 10.06
C VAL A 125 -0.71 0.86 9.47
N MET A 126 -1.32 0.99 8.29
CA MET A 126 -1.40 2.27 7.57
C MET A 126 -2.60 2.31 6.63
N ILE A 127 -3.14 3.51 6.37
CA ILE A 127 -4.19 3.72 5.36
C ILE A 127 -3.69 4.76 4.34
N ILE A 128 -3.79 4.43 3.06
CA ILE A 128 -3.36 5.25 1.93
C ILE A 128 -4.58 5.59 1.07
N SER A 129 -4.93 6.87 0.97
CA SER A 129 -5.95 7.33 0.02
C SER A 129 -5.33 7.52 -1.37
N ILE A 130 -5.99 7.03 -2.42
CA ILE A 130 -5.53 7.18 -3.81
C ILE A 130 -6.66 7.75 -4.68
N GLY A 131 -6.32 8.76 -5.49
CA GLY A 131 -7.23 9.37 -6.45
C GLY A 131 -6.59 10.51 -7.23
N LYS A 132 -7.29 11.01 -8.26
CA LYS A 132 -6.85 12.19 -9.01
C LYS A 132 -7.03 13.45 -8.18
N ALA A 133 -5.97 14.23 -8.01
CA ALA A 133 -6.01 15.47 -7.23
C ALA A 133 -6.99 16.48 -7.84
N LYS A 134 -7.88 17.04 -7.01
CA LYS A 134 -8.74 18.19 -7.37
C LYS A 134 -8.13 19.53 -6.97
N GLU A 135 -7.22 19.49 -6.01
CA GLU A 135 -6.48 20.64 -5.48
C GLU A 135 -5.01 20.24 -5.29
N GLU A 136 -4.11 21.21 -5.32
CA GLU A 136 -2.70 20.98 -5.02
C GLU A 136 -2.50 20.53 -3.56
N GLY A 137 -1.57 19.60 -3.35
CA GLY A 137 -1.22 19.16 -2.00
C GLY A 137 -0.38 20.23 -1.28
N HIS A 138 -0.51 20.30 0.04
CA HIS A 138 0.20 21.30 0.83
C HIS A 138 1.70 21.01 0.93
N GLU A 139 2.50 22.07 0.90
CA GLU A 139 3.92 22.01 1.24
C GLU A 139 4.13 21.58 2.70
N SER A 140 5.22 20.88 2.95
CA SER A 140 5.58 20.42 4.29
C SER A 140 7.08 20.53 4.48
N VAL A 141 7.48 20.96 5.67
CA VAL A 141 8.88 21.02 6.06
C VAL A 141 9.35 19.62 6.44
N ARG A 142 10.62 19.30 6.18
CA ARG A 142 11.29 18.08 6.67
C ARG A 142 12.31 18.48 7.72
N LEU A 143 12.47 17.65 8.75
CA LEU A 143 13.61 17.78 9.64
C LEU A 143 14.90 17.53 8.86
N GLY A 144 15.98 18.23 9.23
CA GLY A 144 17.32 17.95 8.72
C GLY A 144 17.73 16.51 9.07
N SER A 145 18.50 15.87 8.17
CA SER A 145 18.93 14.48 8.34
C SER A 145 19.67 14.24 9.67
N ASP A 146 20.42 15.23 10.13
CA ASP A 146 21.13 15.27 11.40
C ASP A 146 20.21 15.04 12.62
N LYS A 147 18.93 15.44 12.54
CA LYS A 147 17.96 15.26 13.63
C LYS A 147 17.25 13.92 13.62
N ILE A 148 17.37 13.15 12.54
CA ILE A 148 16.68 11.86 12.36
C ILE A 148 17.66 10.69 12.20
N THR A 149 18.96 10.96 12.10
CA THR A 149 20.01 9.96 12.08
C THR A 149 20.65 9.83 13.45
N PHE A 150 20.46 8.68 14.10
CA PHE A 150 21.10 8.35 15.37
C PHE A 150 22.19 7.31 15.10
N GLY A 151 23.45 7.72 15.16
CA GLY A 151 24.56 6.77 15.18
C GLY A 151 24.63 6.07 16.54
N LYS A 152 24.86 4.76 16.55
CA LYS A 152 25.44 4.07 17.70
C LYS A 152 26.85 3.66 17.36
#